data_AF-A0A239T8H4-F1
#
_entry.id   AF-A0A239T8H4-F1
#
_cell.length_a   1.000
_cell.length_b   1.000
_cell.length_c   1.000
_cell.angle_alpha   90.00
_cell.angle_beta   90.00
_cell.angle_gamma   90.00
#
_symmetry.space_group_name_H-M   'P 1'
#
loop_
_entity.id
_entity.type
_entity.pdbx_description
1 polymer ?
#
loop_
_entity_poly.entity_id
_entity_poly.type
_entity_poly.pdbx_seq_one_letter_code
_entity_poly.pdbx_strand_id
1 'polypeptide(L)'
;MSEISRRNFFKLGASAALGAALFNLETLPNTALAKGNATKTLKFTPISIKNLPNAETAAKKSELINTSLNYIKTCISKITDNNLRTKTASFIEDTRPTFMQMYPSSNDVTNIYNKLADENLLNTSIISPEQLFPSYNGQKPQDFISGPGSGYSSHHPYPGGLCTHTAANLSISEGIVNTYKQVFGYEVDNNIVLSAQSLHDLAKPWVFQWNTDGTSFTEYTIAGTGAHHILSLVEAIHRNMPAEEIVAQACAHNHPGSPKDEEQVVSWIKAASIIAQVNPIKYGLLDTSGTKIPYPQHQEGYIVHLGDHDWVLSGFAATKVVEALKEIAQKDYNFSSNDLNGKLFNDFRNYIGAQVSYMYLHNLLAQNGFGELRSLINQIIVK
;
A
#
# COMPACT_ATOMS: atom_id res chain seq x y z
N MET A 1 -59.99 -4.90 7.16
CA MET A 1 -59.03 -3.81 7.42
C MET A 1 -59.73 -2.80 8.32
N SER A 2 -59.39 -2.76 9.61
CA SER A 2 -59.85 -1.71 10.53
C SER A 2 -58.65 -0.89 10.95
N GLU A 3 -58.65 0.40 10.61
CA GLU A 3 -57.58 1.35 10.93
C GLU A 3 -57.37 1.46 12.45
N ILE A 4 -56.12 1.30 12.87
CA ILE A 4 -55.72 1.55 14.25
C ILE A 4 -55.77 3.07 14.48
N SER A 5 -56.67 3.52 15.35
CA SER A 5 -56.77 4.96 15.67
C SER A 5 -55.54 5.45 16.45
N ARG A 6 -55.14 6.71 16.18
CA ARG A 6 -53.98 7.41 16.78
C ARG A 6 -53.93 7.34 18.31
N ARG A 7 -55.06 7.14 19.00
CA ARG A 7 -55.11 7.01 20.47
C ARG A 7 -54.54 5.70 21.01
N ASN A 8 -54.57 4.62 20.23
CA ASN A 8 -53.99 3.33 20.64
C ASN A 8 -52.48 3.26 20.38
N PHE A 9 -51.95 4.07 19.46
CA PHE A 9 -50.51 4.20 19.23
C PHE A 9 -49.79 4.82 20.44
N PHE A 10 -50.40 5.81 21.10
CA PHE A 10 -49.80 6.44 22.28
C PHE A 10 -49.75 5.54 23.53
N LYS A 11 -50.58 4.50 23.63
CA LYS A 11 -50.49 3.54 24.73
C LYS A 11 -49.33 2.54 24.58
N LEU A 12 -48.92 2.23 23.35
CA LEU A 12 -47.71 1.43 23.09
C LEU A 12 -46.41 2.19 23.40
N GLY A 13 -46.43 3.53 23.28
CA GLY A 13 -45.29 4.39 23.61
C GLY A 13 -44.96 4.45 25.11
N ALA A 14 -45.95 4.27 25.99
CA ALA A 14 -45.73 4.31 27.44
C ALA A 14 -44.99 3.07 27.96
N SER A 15 -45.16 1.91 27.32
CA SER A 15 -44.41 0.68 27.62
C SER A 15 -42.98 0.66 27.07
N ALA A 16 -42.70 1.43 26.01
CA ALA A 16 -41.33 1.56 25.46
C ALA A 16 -40.43 2.48 26.32
N ALA A 17 -41.02 3.39 27.10
CA ALA A 17 -40.28 4.30 27.97
C ALA A 17 -39.60 3.59 29.16
N LEU A 18 -40.08 2.41 29.57
CA LEU A 18 -39.42 1.62 30.61
C LEU A 18 -38.20 0.84 30.09
N GLY A 19 -38.11 0.58 28.79
CA GLY A 19 -36.92 -0.02 28.16
C GLY A 19 -35.80 1.00 27.90
N ALA A 20 -36.17 2.26 27.66
CA ALA A 20 -35.21 3.34 27.44
C ALA A 20 -34.46 3.77 28.72
N ALA A 21 -35.03 3.53 29.90
CA ALA A 21 -34.39 3.84 31.18
C ALA A 21 -33.20 2.92 31.54
N LEU A 22 -32.95 1.85 30.77
CA LEU A 22 -31.76 0.99 30.93
C LEU A 22 -30.59 1.39 30.02
N PHE A 23 -30.77 2.36 29.13
CA PHE A 23 -29.69 2.94 28.36
C PHE A 23 -29.49 4.38 28.81
N ASN A 24 -28.45 4.56 29.63
CA ASN A 24 -27.92 5.86 30.01
C ASN A 24 -27.41 6.56 28.72
N LEU A 25 -28.33 7.19 27.99
CA LEU A 25 -28.05 7.97 26.77
C LEU A 25 -27.44 9.35 27.07
N GLU A 26 -27.18 9.65 28.35
CA GLU A 26 -26.50 10.88 28.80
C GLU A 26 -24.98 10.85 28.66
N THR A 27 -24.38 9.75 28.16
CA THR A 27 -22.93 9.63 27.97
C THR A 27 -22.47 9.48 26.53
N LEU A 28 -23.25 9.92 25.53
CA LEU A 28 -22.66 10.20 24.21
C LEU A 28 -22.04 11.59 24.29
N PRO A 29 -20.70 11.72 24.36
CA PRO A 29 -20.10 13.03 24.27
C PRO A 29 -20.49 13.60 22.89
N ASN A 30 -20.73 14.91 22.82
CA ASN A 30 -20.59 15.69 21.59
C ASN A 30 -19.12 15.67 21.13
N THR A 31 -18.52 14.50 20.97
CA THR A 31 -17.23 14.33 20.32
C THR A 31 -17.49 14.48 18.83
N ALA A 32 -17.13 15.63 18.29
CA ALA A 32 -16.77 15.69 16.88
C ALA A 32 -15.82 14.51 16.62
N LEU A 33 -16.26 13.54 15.81
CA LEU A 33 -15.54 12.29 15.57
C LEU A 33 -14.21 12.51 14.81
N ALA A 34 -13.98 13.72 14.32
CA ALA A 34 -12.70 14.18 13.79
C ALA A 34 -12.14 15.31 14.67
N LYS A 35 -11.03 15.04 15.37
CA LYS A 35 -10.19 16.14 15.90
C LYS A 35 -9.69 16.97 14.72
N GLY A 36 -10.03 18.25 14.69
CA GLY A 36 -9.45 19.19 13.73
C GLY A 36 -7.95 19.33 14.00
N ASN A 37 -7.12 18.67 13.21
CA ASN A 37 -5.68 18.90 13.19
C ASN A 37 -5.37 19.94 12.10
N ALA A 38 -4.46 20.87 12.40
CA ALA A 38 -3.98 21.81 11.40
C ALA A 38 -3.29 21.07 10.23
N THR A 39 -3.51 21.52 9.00
CA THR A 39 -2.83 20.97 7.82
C THR A 39 -1.31 21.12 7.97
N LYS A 40 -0.58 20.02 7.80
CA LYS A 40 0.89 20.03 7.87
C LYS A 40 1.46 20.88 6.73
N THR A 41 2.34 21.82 7.06
CA THR A 41 3.18 22.51 6.05
C THR A 41 4.26 21.56 5.57
N LEU A 42 4.33 21.32 4.26
CA LEU A 42 5.42 20.53 3.67
C LEU A 42 6.67 21.39 3.54
N LYS A 43 7.82 20.80 3.85
CA LYS A 43 9.13 21.40 3.61
C LYS A 43 9.81 20.65 2.48
N PHE A 44 10.48 21.40 1.62
CA PHE A 44 11.25 20.89 0.50
C PHE A 44 12.60 21.60 0.45
N THR A 45 13.58 20.97 -0.19
CA THR A 45 14.88 21.59 -0.46
C THR A 45 14.90 22.13 -1.88
N PRO A 46 15.13 23.44 -2.11
CA PRO A 46 15.37 23.94 -3.46
C PRO A 46 16.65 23.36 -4.06
N ILE A 47 16.63 23.01 -5.34
CA ILE A 47 17.81 22.49 -6.04
C ILE A 47 17.91 23.00 -7.47
N SER A 48 19.14 23.22 -7.95
CA SER A 48 19.37 23.55 -9.36
C SER A 48 19.11 22.33 -10.22
N ILE A 49 18.55 22.56 -11.42
CA ILE A 49 18.30 21.50 -12.41
C ILE A 49 19.54 20.67 -12.76
N LYS A 50 20.73 21.28 -12.74
CA LYS A 50 22.00 20.60 -13.02
C LYS A 50 22.44 19.65 -11.90
N ASN A 51 21.85 19.81 -10.71
CA ASN A 51 22.23 19.10 -9.49
C ASN A 51 21.16 18.09 -9.06
N LEU A 52 20.19 17.78 -9.92
CA LEU A 52 19.16 16.78 -9.63
C LEU A 52 19.81 15.43 -9.22
N PRO A 53 19.48 14.91 -8.03
CA PRO A 53 20.07 13.67 -7.56
C PRO A 53 19.40 12.46 -8.22
N ASN A 54 20.03 11.28 -8.10
CA ASN A 54 19.35 10.02 -8.42
C ASN A 54 18.15 9.78 -7.47
N ALA A 55 17.27 8.87 -7.88
CA ALA A 55 16.03 8.54 -7.19
C ALA A 55 16.23 8.22 -5.69
N GLU A 56 17.15 7.32 -5.36
CA GLU A 56 17.42 6.96 -3.97
C GLU A 56 17.86 8.14 -3.10
N THR A 57 18.75 8.97 -3.64
CA THR A 57 19.25 10.15 -2.92
C THR A 57 18.15 11.20 -2.75
N ALA A 58 17.27 11.36 -3.75
CA ALA A 58 16.09 12.23 -3.65
C ALA A 58 15.19 11.82 -2.48
N ALA A 59 14.91 10.52 -2.34
CA ALA A 59 14.08 9.98 -1.27
C ALA A 59 14.73 10.14 0.11
N LYS A 60 16.00 9.73 0.25
CA LYS A 60 16.74 9.77 1.51
C LYS A 60 16.87 11.19 2.09
N LYS A 61 16.91 12.22 1.23
CA LYS A 61 17.00 13.64 1.62
C LYS A 61 15.65 14.34 1.82
N SER A 62 14.52 13.66 1.60
CA SER A 62 13.19 14.27 1.72
C SER A 62 12.64 14.21 3.15
N GLU A 63 12.18 15.35 3.67
CA GLU A 63 11.52 15.42 4.97
C GLU A 63 10.17 14.68 4.99
N LEU A 64 9.42 14.76 3.89
CA LEU A 64 8.14 14.07 3.74
C LEU A 64 8.31 12.56 3.88
N ILE A 65 9.30 12.00 3.18
CA ILE A 65 9.55 10.56 3.15
C ILE A 65 10.10 10.08 4.50
N ASN A 66 11.07 10.80 5.07
CA ASN A 66 11.60 10.47 6.39
C ASN A 66 10.51 10.54 7.47
N THR A 67 9.63 11.55 7.43
CA THR A 67 8.50 11.63 8.37
C THR A 67 7.55 10.44 8.20
N SER A 68 7.27 10.05 6.96
CA SER A 68 6.38 8.92 6.65
C SER A 68 6.98 7.60 7.14
N LEU A 69 8.27 7.36 6.90
CA LEU A 69 8.98 6.19 7.44
C LEU A 69 8.98 6.17 8.97
N ASN A 70 9.19 7.31 9.62
CA ASN A 70 9.13 7.40 11.08
C ASN A 70 7.72 7.12 11.62
N TYR A 71 6.67 7.55 10.91
CA TYR A 71 5.30 7.22 11.27
C TYR A 71 5.02 5.72 11.13
N ILE A 72 5.49 5.07 10.06
CA ILE A 72 5.42 3.60 9.90
C ILE A 72 6.10 2.91 11.08
N LYS A 73 7.32 3.31 11.43
CA LYS A 73 8.04 2.77 12.60
C LYS A 73 7.28 2.99 13.91
N THR A 74 6.63 4.14 14.07
CA THR A 74 5.78 4.43 15.23
C THR A 74 4.55 3.52 15.25
N CYS A 75 3.91 3.27 14.12
CA CYS A 75 2.80 2.33 14.02
C CYS A 75 3.25 0.91 14.39
N ILE A 76 4.37 0.42 13.85
CA ILE A 76 4.96 -0.86 14.22
C ILE A 76 5.25 -0.91 15.73
N SER A 77 5.72 0.19 16.33
CA SER A 77 5.99 0.24 17.78
C SER A 77 4.73 0.07 18.66
N LYS A 78 3.53 0.33 18.12
CA LYS A 78 2.24 0.11 18.81
C LYS A 78 1.83 -1.36 18.86
N ILE A 79 2.40 -2.24 18.03
CA ILE A 79 2.14 -3.69 18.06
C ILE A 79 2.57 -4.24 19.43
N THR A 80 1.63 -4.76 20.20
CA THR A 80 1.87 -5.18 21.59
C THR A 80 2.53 -6.55 21.69
N ASP A 81 2.29 -7.44 20.72
CA ASP A 81 3.05 -8.69 20.57
C ASP A 81 4.51 -8.39 20.20
N ASN A 82 5.43 -8.69 21.12
CA ASN A 82 6.85 -8.40 20.95
C ASN A 82 7.48 -9.17 19.76
N ASN A 83 7.07 -10.41 19.53
CA ASN A 83 7.60 -11.23 18.44
C ASN A 83 7.10 -10.72 17.09
N LEU A 84 5.78 -10.47 16.97
CA LEU A 84 5.20 -9.89 15.76
C LEU A 84 5.79 -8.51 15.46
N ARG A 85 5.93 -7.65 16.47
CA ARG A 85 6.54 -6.32 16.34
C ARG A 85 7.97 -6.40 15.81
N THR A 86 8.81 -7.24 16.43
CA THR A 86 10.21 -7.40 16.05
C THR A 86 10.34 -7.94 14.64
N LYS A 87 9.53 -8.97 14.29
CA LYS A 87 9.50 -9.50 12.92
C LYS A 87 9.07 -8.43 11.93
N THR A 88 7.95 -7.75 12.16
CA THR A 88 7.44 -6.68 11.28
C THR A 88 8.50 -5.61 11.03
N ALA A 89 9.15 -5.12 12.09
CA ALA A 89 10.23 -4.13 11.97
C ALA A 89 11.39 -4.64 11.09
N SER A 90 11.78 -5.90 11.28
CA SER A 90 12.90 -6.50 10.55
C SER A 90 12.67 -6.65 9.04
N PHE A 91 11.43 -6.65 8.54
CA PHE A 91 11.17 -6.60 7.09
C PHE A 91 11.39 -5.19 6.51
N ILE A 92 11.00 -4.15 7.26
CA ILE A 92 11.17 -2.76 6.85
C ILE A 92 12.65 -2.33 6.88
N GLU A 93 13.40 -2.85 7.85
CA GLU A 93 14.84 -2.57 8.01
C GLU A 93 15.70 -3.28 6.95
N ASP A 94 15.26 -4.47 6.52
CA ASP A 94 15.95 -5.30 5.54
C ASP A 94 14.98 -5.91 4.53
N THR A 95 14.91 -5.24 3.38
CA THR A 95 14.07 -5.54 2.22
C THR A 95 14.66 -6.61 1.30
N ARG A 96 15.70 -7.33 1.73
CA ARG A 96 16.23 -8.46 0.95
C ARG A 96 15.13 -9.53 0.79
N PRO A 97 14.89 -10.05 -0.42
CA PRO A 97 14.02 -11.20 -0.62
C PRO A 97 14.76 -12.47 -0.16
N THR A 98 14.71 -12.76 1.15
CA THR A 98 15.50 -13.86 1.74
C THR A 98 15.09 -15.22 1.22
N PHE A 99 13.84 -15.37 0.78
CA PHE A 99 13.35 -16.59 0.14
C PHE A 99 14.14 -16.98 -1.13
N MET A 100 14.86 -16.04 -1.77
CA MET A 100 15.68 -16.31 -2.96
C MET A 100 16.80 -17.32 -2.70
N GLN A 101 17.17 -17.60 -1.45
CA GLN A 101 18.09 -18.69 -1.11
C GLN A 101 17.58 -20.07 -1.54
N MET A 102 16.26 -20.22 -1.73
CA MET A 102 15.64 -21.45 -2.25
C MET A 102 15.82 -21.63 -3.76
N TYR A 103 16.33 -20.61 -4.46
CA TYR A 103 16.45 -20.56 -5.92
C TYR A 103 17.89 -20.27 -6.36
N PRO A 104 18.87 -21.13 -6.05
CA PRO A 104 20.28 -20.89 -6.36
C PRO A 104 20.61 -20.99 -7.86
N SER A 105 19.74 -21.61 -8.67
CA SER A 105 19.94 -21.77 -10.12
C SER A 105 18.72 -21.36 -10.94
N SER A 106 18.94 -21.04 -12.22
CA SER A 106 17.85 -20.77 -13.16
C SER A 106 16.92 -21.98 -13.34
N ASN A 107 17.42 -23.20 -13.17
CA ASN A 107 16.59 -24.41 -13.24
C ASN A 107 15.56 -24.46 -12.09
N ASP A 108 15.93 -24.00 -10.90
CA ASP A 108 15.00 -23.92 -9.76
C ASP A 108 13.88 -22.90 -10.04
N VAL A 109 14.24 -21.76 -10.63
CA VAL A 109 13.29 -20.73 -11.09
C VAL A 109 12.36 -21.29 -12.17
N THR A 110 12.90 -22.00 -13.17
CA THR A 110 12.09 -22.64 -14.22
C THR A 110 11.14 -23.69 -13.66
N ASN A 111 11.58 -24.49 -12.68
CA ASN A 111 10.71 -25.50 -12.05
C ASN A 111 9.53 -24.85 -11.33
N ILE A 112 9.76 -23.76 -10.60
CA ILE A 112 8.67 -23.08 -9.90
C ILE A 112 7.75 -22.32 -10.86
N TYR A 113 8.32 -21.72 -11.91
CA TYR A 113 7.57 -21.12 -13.00
C TYR A 113 6.59 -22.14 -13.62
N ASN A 114 7.06 -23.35 -13.94
CA ASN A 114 6.22 -24.38 -14.54
C ASN A 114 5.08 -24.80 -13.60
N LYS A 115 5.34 -24.93 -12.29
CA LYS A 115 4.27 -25.23 -11.31
C LYS A 115 3.19 -24.14 -11.26
N LEU A 116 3.59 -22.87 -11.33
CA LEU A 116 2.64 -21.76 -11.37
C LEU A 116 1.85 -21.75 -12.70
N ALA A 117 2.51 -22.08 -13.82
CA ALA A 117 1.87 -22.17 -15.12
C ALA A 117 0.84 -23.31 -15.19
N ASP A 118 1.16 -24.48 -14.64
CA ASP A 118 0.25 -25.65 -14.58
C ASP A 118 -1.04 -25.34 -13.80
N GLU A 119 -0.95 -24.46 -12.80
CA GLU A 119 -2.08 -23.97 -11.99
C GLU A 119 -2.80 -22.76 -12.63
N ASN A 120 -2.42 -22.36 -13.86
CA ASN A 120 -2.94 -21.18 -14.55
C ASN A 120 -2.74 -19.86 -13.78
N LEU A 121 -1.70 -19.78 -12.95
CA LEU A 121 -1.36 -18.59 -12.16
C LEU A 121 -0.44 -17.64 -12.91
N LEU A 122 0.01 -18.00 -14.12
CA LEU A 122 0.83 -17.17 -14.99
C LEU A 122 0.22 -17.08 -16.38
N ASN A 123 0.33 -15.91 -16.99
CA ASN A 123 0.13 -15.78 -18.43
C ASN A 123 1.47 -15.99 -19.14
N THR A 124 1.73 -17.24 -19.55
CA THR A 124 3.00 -17.67 -20.17
C THR A 124 3.28 -17.05 -21.53
N SER A 125 2.33 -16.31 -22.11
CA SER A 125 2.55 -15.50 -23.32
C SER A 125 3.17 -14.12 -23.02
N ILE A 126 3.18 -13.69 -21.75
CA ILE A 126 3.65 -12.38 -21.31
C ILE A 126 4.92 -12.48 -20.47
N ILE A 127 4.99 -13.45 -19.56
CA ILE A 127 6.10 -13.63 -18.61
C ILE A 127 6.85 -14.93 -18.91
N SER A 128 8.18 -14.88 -18.98
CA SER A 128 9.07 -16.04 -19.11
C SER A 128 9.65 -16.47 -17.76
N PRO A 129 10.29 -17.65 -17.65
CA PRO A 129 10.97 -18.08 -16.42
C PRO A 129 11.97 -17.05 -15.88
N GLU A 130 12.73 -16.41 -16.76
CA GLU A 130 13.74 -15.40 -16.39
C GLU A 130 13.13 -14.10 -15.85
N GLN A 131 11.84 -13.87 -16.12
CA GLN A 131 11.10 -12.68 -15.69
C GLN A 131 10.26 -12.94 -14.43
N LEU A 132 10.17 -14.19 -13.94
CA LEU A 132 9.38 -14.54 -12.76
C LEU A 132 9.82 -13.77 -11.52
N PHE A 133 11.14 -13.64 -11.33
CA PHE A 133 11.73 -12.87 -10.25
C PHE A 133 12.54 -11.71 -10.81
N PRO A 134 12.41 -10.49 -10.24
CA PRO A 134 13.28 -9.38 -10.61
C PRO A 134 14.76 -9.72 -10.37
N SER A 135 15.65 -9.12 -11.15
CA SER A 135 17.10 -9.32 -11.00
C SER A 135 17.55 -9.17 -9.55
N TYR A 136 18.30 -10.15 -9.06
CA TYR A 136 18.83 -10.21 -7.70
C TYR A 136 20.26 -10.71 -7.72
N ASN A 137 21.17 -9.98 -7.08
CA ASN A 137 22.60 -10.30 -7.03
C ASN A 137 23.07 -10.81 -5.65
N GLY A 138 22.13 -11.17 -4.78
CA GLY A 138 22.43 -11.58 -3.40
C GLY A 138 22.59 -10.44 -2.39
N GLN A 139 22.50 -9.17 -2.83
CA GLN A 139 22.57 -7.99 -1.97
C GLN A 139 21.20 -7.31 -1.88
N LYS A 140 21.00 -6.49 -0.83
CA LYS A 140 19.77 -5.69 -0.66
C LYS A 140 19.53 -4.85 -1.93
N PRO A 141 18.45 -5.11 -2.69
CA PRO A 141 18.24 -4.43 -3.97
C PRO A 141 18.08 -2.93 -3.80
N GLN A 142 17.27 -2.54 -2.81
CA GLN A 142 16.92 -1.16 -2.53
C GLN A 142 16.34 -1.05 -1.12
N ASP A 143 16.61 0.06 -0.42
CA ASP A 143 16.01 0.34 0.89
C ASP A 143 14.50 0.63 0.77
N PHE A 144 13.73 0.32 1.81
CA PHE A 144 12.30 0.65 1.87
C PHE A 144 12.04 2.15 1.63
N ILE A 145 12.93 3.01 2.17
CA ILE A 145 12.82 4.47 2.07
C ILE A 145 12.85 5.02 0.64
N SER A 146 13.46 4.30 -0.31
CA SER A 146 13.55 4.74 -1.70
C SER A 146 12.57 4.04 -2.63
N GLY A 147 11.85 3.01 -2.16
CA GLY A 147 10.78 2.33 -2.89
C GLY A 147 9.76 3.31 -3.49
N PRO A 148 9.41 3.21 -4.79
CA PRO A 148 8.19 3.84 -5.27
C PRO A 148 6.96 3.09 -4.77
N GLY A 149 5.84 3.79 -4.65
CA GLY A 149 4.58 3.15 -4.27
C GLY A 149 3.96 2.35 -5.42
N SER A 150 4.37 2.58 -6.67
CA SER A 150 4.03 1.72 -7.82
C SER A 150 4.88 2.07 -9.04
N GLY A 151 4.65 1.37 -10.15
CA GLY A 151 5.17 1.76 -11.46
C GLY A 151 4.63 3.09 -11.99
N TYR A 152 5.29 3.63 -13.01
CA TYR A 152 5.15 5.02 -13.50
C TYR A 152 3.79 5.51 -13.96
N SER A 153 2.88 4.59 -14.26
CA SER A 153 1.53 4.88 -14.71
C SER A 153 0.48 4.67 -13.61
N SER A 154 0.90 4.57 -12.34
CA SER A 154 0.02 4.25 -11.21
C SER A 154 0.26 5.18 -10.01
N HIS A 155 -0.17 4.79 -8.82
CA HIS A 155 -0.20 5.59 -7.59
C HIS A 155 1.17 5.76 -6.90
N HIS A 156 1.44 6.93 -6.33
CA HIS A 156 2.72 7.25 -5.66
C HIS A 156 4.00 6.87 -6.46
N PRO A 157 4.11 7.13 -7.77
CA PRO A 157 5.17 6.57 -8.61
C PRO A 157 6.42 7.45 -8.59
N TYR A 158 6.96 7.72 -7.41
CA TYR A 158 8.14 8.55 -7.18
C TYR A 158 9.02 7.94 -6.08
N PRO A 159 10.31 8.29 -5.99
CA PRO A 159 11.20 7.74 -4.96
C PRO A 159 10.69 8.01 -3.55
N GLY A 160 10.58 6.95 -2.74
CA GLY A 160 9.98 6.98 -1.40
C GLY A 160 8.46 7.09 -1.36
N GLY A 161 7.80 6.97 -2.52
CA GLY A 161 6.35 6.85 -2.63
C GLY A 161 5.79 5.67 -1.83
N LEU A 162 6.56 4.60 -1.66
CA LEU A 162 6.21 3.48 -0.78
C LEU A 162 6.01 3.94 0.67
N CYS A 163 6.90 4.81 1.19
CA CYS A 163 6.74 5.34 2.54
C CYS A 163 5.48 6.20 2.68
N THR A 164 5.20 7.08 1.71
CA THR A 164 4.00 7.93 1.79
C THR A 164 2.72 7.10 1.65
N HIS A 165 2.73 6.09 0.79
CA HIS A 165 1.62 5.15 0.61
C HIS A 165 1.36 4.33 1.86
N THR A 166 2.35 3.59 2.37
CA THR A 166 2.19 2.77 3.58
C THR A 166 1.83 3.62 4.81
N ALA A 167 2.38 4.83 4.94
CA ALA A 167 2.00 5.75 6.01
C ALA A 167 0.53 6.21 5.91
N ALA A 168 0.06 6.53 4.70
CA ALA A 168 -1.34 6.88 4.47
C ALA A 168 -2.25 5.68 4.81
N ASN A 169 -1.93 4.49 4.31
CA ASN A 169 -2.71 3.28 4.53
C ASN A 169 -2.80 2.93 6.02
N LEU A 170 -1.68 3.00 6.76
CA LEU A 170 -1.69 2.81 8.22
C LEU A 170 -2.58 3.83 8.94
N SER A 171 -2.53 5.10 8.53
CA SER A 171 -3.37 6.14 9.13
C SER A 171 -4.86 5.91 8.86
N ILE A 172 -5.21 5.48 7.65
CA ILE A 172 -6.59 5.11 7.28
C ILE A 172 -7.04 3.90 8.10
N SER A 173 -6.23 2.85 8.17
CA SER A 173 -6.54 1.63 8.93
C SER A 173 -6.72 1.90 10.42
N GLU A 174 -5.88 2.73 11.05
CA GLU A 174 -6.10 3.17 12.43
C GLU A 174 -7.42 3.93 12.59
N GLY A 175 -7.79 4.76 11.61
CA GLY A 175 -9.08 5.46 11.58
C GLY A 175 -10.27 4.49 11.51
N ILE A 176 -10.17 3.45 10.67
CA ILE A 176 -11.21 2.43 10.52
C ILE A 176 -11.32 1.58 11.79
N VAL A 177 -10.21 1.12 12.37
CA VAL A 177 -10.21 0.38 13.65
C VAL A 177 -10.90 1.19 14.74
N ASN A 178 -10.57 2.48 14.85
CA ASN A 178 -11.21 3.37 15.82
C ASN A 178 -12.71 3.56 15.54
N THR A 179 -13.08 3.69 14.27
CA THR A 179 -14.49 3.79 13.85
C THR A 179 -15.27 2.56 14.27
N TYR A 180 -14.71 1.37 14.07
CA TYR A 180 -15.38 0.11 14.42
C TYR A 180 -15.59 -0.01 15.93
N LYS A 181 -14.59 0.39 16.72
CA LYS A 181 -14.72 0.49 18.17
C LYS A 181 -15.80 1.47 18.61
N GLN A 182 -15.83 2.67 18.03
CA GLN A 182 -16.72 3.74 18.47
C GLN A 182 -18.16 3.59 17.98
N VAL A 183 -18.35 3.09 16.76
CA VAL A 183 -19.66 2.99 16.11
C VAL A 183 -20.29 1.62 16.30
N PHE A 184 -19.50 0.54 16.18
CA PHE A 184 -20.02 -0.83 16.24
C PHE A 184 -19.73 -1.55 17.57
N GLY A 185 -18.93 -0.95 18.46
CA GLY A 185 -18.75 -1.43 19.83
C GLY A 185 -17.87 -2.67 19.98
N TYR A 186 -17.02 -2.98 19.01
CA TYR A 186 -16.07 -4.09 19.10
C TYR A 186 -14.64 -3.70 18.71
N GLU A 187 -13.68 -4.43 19.24
CA GLU A 187 -12.26 -4.27 18.92
C GLU A 187 -11.84 -5.30 17.86
N VAL A 188 -10.98 -4.86 16.96
CA VAL A 188 -10.28 -5.70 15.98
C VAL A 188 -8.85 -5.91 16.48
N ASP A 189 -8.19 -7.02 16.11
CA ASP A 189 -6.79 -7.23 16.44
C ASP A 189 -5.90 -6.22 15.70
N ASN A 190 -5.66 -5.10 16.39
CA ASN A 190 -4.86 -4.01 15.85
C ASN A 190 -3.39 -4.42 15.64
N ASN A 191 -2.88 -5.46 16.32
CA ASN A 191 -1.52 -5.93 16.08
C ASN A 191 -1.40 -6.51 14.66
N ILE A 192 -2.39 -7.32 14.26
CA ILE A 192 -2.47 -7.91 12.93
C ILE A 192 -2.70 -6.83 11.88
N VAL A 193 -3.63 -5.88 12.08
CA VAL A 193 -3.86 -4.77 11.14
C VAL A 193 -2.58 -3.97 10.90
N LEU A 194 -1.89 -3.55 11.97
CA LEU A 194 -0.68 -2.75 11.85
C LEU A 194 0.47 -3.51 11.18
N SER A 195 0.59 -4.81 11.47
CA SER A 195 1.62 -5.66 10.85
C SER A 195 1.32 -5.87 9.35
N ALA A 196 0.14 -6.39 9.01
CA ALA A 196 -0.25 -6.68 7.64
C ALA A 196 -0.24 -5.43 6.75
N GLN A 197 -0.77 -4.30 7.24
CA GLN A 197 -0.72 -3.05 6.47
C GLN A 197 0.71 -2.54 6.27
N SER A 198 1.60 -2.73 7.24
CA SER A 198 3.01 -2.34 7.07
C SER A 198 3.73 -3.18 6.01
N LEU A 199 3.30 -4.43 5.80
CA LEU A 199 4.03 -5.41 4.99
C LEU A 199 3.39 -5.74 3.63
N HIS A 200 2.12 -5.40 3.36
CA HIS A 200 1.42 -5.79 2.11
C HIS A 200 2.22 -5.52 0.83
N ASP A 201 2.95 -4.41 0.80
CA ASP A 201 3.76 -3.96 -0.33
C ASP A 201 5.27 -4.11 -0.17
N LEU A 202 5.70 -4.93 0.79
CA LEU A 202 7.11 -5.11 1.14
C LEU A 202 8.03 -5.37 -0.06
N ALA A 203 7.59 -6.10 -1.08
CA ALA A 203 8.44 -6.46 -2.21
C ALA A 203 8.63 -5.34 -3.24
N LYS A 204 7.94 -4.18 -3.12
CA LYS A 204 8.08 -3.05 -4.05
C LYS A 204 9.53 -2.55 -4.23
N PRO A 205 10.41 -2.48 -3.20
CA PRO A 205 11.82 -2.13 -3.38
C PRO A 205 12.60 -3.09 -4.29
N TRP A 206 12.19 -4.36 -4.37
CA TRP A 206 12.83 -5.34 -5.26
C TRP A 206 12.19 -5.37 -6.65
N VAL A 207 10.87 -5.26 -6.73
CA VAL A 207 10.12 -5.27 -8.00
C VAL A 207 10.32 -3.98 -8.80
N PHE A 208 10.42 -2.83 -8.12
CA PHE A 208 10.57 -1.51 -8.73
C PHE A 208 11.93 -0.88 -8.43
N GLN A 209 13.01 -1.64 -8.62
CA GLN A 209 14.37 -1.12 -8.52
C GLN A 209 14.58 0.08 -9.46
N TRP A 210 15.28 1.11 -9.00
CA TRP A 210 15.61 2.28 -9.81
C TRP A 210 16.71 1.99 -10.82
N ASN A 211 16.44 2.28 -12.10
CA ASN A 211 17.43 2.35 -13.16
C ASN A 211 18.26 3.62 -13.09
N THR A 212 19.43 3.60 -13.74
CA THR A 212 20.34 4.76 -13.81
C THR A 212 19.77 5.94 -14.59
N ASP A 213 18.85 5.69 -15.52
CA ASP A 213 18.10 6.71 -16.28
C ASP A 213 16.92 7.30 -15.48
N GLY A 214 16.83 6.95 -14.21
CA GLY A 214 15.79 7.41 -13.31
C GLY A 214 14.47 6.68 -13.51
N THR A 215 14.32 5.68 -14.38
CA THR A 215 13.13 4.83 -14.47
C THR A 215 13.08 3.76 -13.37
N SER A 216 11.95 3.09 -13.15
CA SER A 216 11.91 1.87 -12.32
C SER A 216 11.83 0.63 -13.21
N PHE A 217 12.17 -0.53 -12.66
CA PHE A 217 11.92 -1.82 -13.31
C PHE A 217 10.43 -1.98 -13.67
N THR A 218 10.18 -2.77 -14.71
CA THR A 218 8.83 -3.17 -15.12
C THR A 218 8.36 -4.32 -14.24
N GLU A 219 7.15 -4.20 -13.70
CA GLU A 219 6.50 -5.26 -12.96
C GLU A 219 5.73 -6.20 -13.90
N TYR A 220 5.86 -7.50 -13.65
CA TYR A 220 5.01 -8.53 -14.24
C TYR A 220 3.93 -8.97 -13.26
N THR A 221 2.93 -9.70 -13.76
CA THR A 221 1.82 -10.17 -12.94
C THR A 221 1.99 -11.64 -12.55
N ILE A 222 1.64 -11.97 -11.31
CA ILE A 222 1.50 -13.35 -10.81
C ILE A 222 0.10 -13.48 -10.22
N ALA A 223 -0.65 -14.51 -10.61
CA ALA A 223 -2.02 -14.76 -10.18
C ALA A 223 -2.96 -13.55 -10.40
N GLY A 224 -2.81 -12.86 -11.53
CA GLY A 224 -3.67 -11.74 -11.94
C GLY A 224 -3.43 -10.42 -11.21
N THR A 225 -2.46 -10.34 -10.29
CA THR A 225 -2.05 -9.10 -9.59
C THR A 225 -0.59 -8.77 -9.88
N GLY A 226 -0.15 -7.56 -9.56
CA GLY A 226 1.27 -7.19 -9.60
C GLY A 226 2.12 -8.15 -8.73
N ALA A 227 3.26 -8.60 -9.26
CA ALA A 227 4.13 -9.55 -8.59
C ALA A 227 4.56 -9.11 -7.18
N HIS A 228 4.65 -7.81 -6.90
CA HIS A 228 4.99 -7.34 -5.56
C HIS A 228 4.06 -7.90 -4.49
N HIS A 229 2.75 -8.01 -4.76
CA HIS A 229 1.80 -8.58 -3.80
C HIS A 229 2.16 -10.02 -3.43
N ILE A 230 2.36 -10.85 -4.46
CA ILE A 230 2.68 -12.26 -4.27
C ILE A 230 4.03 -12.41 -3.59
N LEU A 231 5.04 -11.66 -4.03
CA LEU A 231 6.40 -11.75 -3.49
C LEU A 231 6.49 -11.23 -2.04
N SER A 232 5.65 -10.26 -1.65
CA SER A 232 5.51 -9.86 -0.24
C SER A 232 4.97 -11.01 0.62
N LEU A 233 3.94 -11.72 0.13
CA LEU A 233 3.37 -12.89 0.83
C LEU A 233 4.38 -14.05 0.90
N VAL A 234 5.15 -14.30 -0.17
CA VAL A 234 6.21 -15.33 -0.18
C VAL A 234 7.21 -15.06 0.93
N GLU A 235 7.69 -13.82 1.05
CA GLU A 235 8.69 -13.45 2.05
C GLU A 235 8.11 -13.56 3.47
N ALA A 236 6.83 -13.20 3.68
CA ALA A 236 6.14 -13.38 4.95
C ALA A 236 5.98 -14.85 5.35
N ILE A 237 5.59 -15.72 4.40
CA ILE A 237 5.55 -17.18 4.60
C ILE A 237 6.94 -17.73 4.91
N HIS A 238 7.95 -17.34 4.12
CA HIS A 238 9.33 -17.81 4.26
C HIS A 238 9.92 -17.47 5.63
N ARG A 239 9.61 -16.26 6.15
CA ARG A 239 10.05 -15.79 7.47
C ARG A 239 9.10 -16.18 8.62
N ASN A 240 8.17 -17.09 8.33
CA ASN A 240 7.29 -17.73 9.29
C ASN A 240 6.43 -16.72 10.08
N MET A 241 5.78 -15.79 9.37
CA MET A 241 4.79 -14.87 9.95
C MET A 241 3.51 -15.59 10.37
N PRO A 242 2.74 -15.10 11.35
CA PRO A 242 1.46 -15.70 11.74
C PRO A 242 0.51 -15.83 10.54
N ALA A 243 -0.27 -16.91 10.49
CA ALA A 243 -1.18 -17.18 9.38
C ALA A 243 -2.24 -16.07 9.23
N GLU A 244 -2.76 -15.56 10.35
CA GLU A 244 -3.73 -14.47 10.39
C GLU A 244 -3.16 -13.17 9.79
N GLU A 245 -1.87 -12.90 10.00
CA GLU A 245 -1.18 -11.75 9.42
C GLU A 245 -1.03 -11.90 7.91
N ILE A 246 -0.56 -13.06 7.44
CA ILE A 246 -0.40 -13.35 6.00
C ILE A 246 -1.75 -13.32 5.29
N VAL A 247 -2.82 -13.84 5.90
CA VAL A 247 -4.19 -13.78 5.33
C VAL A 247 -4.70 -12.34 5.28
N ALA A 248 -4.49 -11.55 6.34
CA ALA A 248 -4.86 -10.14 6.35
C ALA A 248 -4.07 -9.34 5.29
N GLN A 249 -2.77 -9.62 5.15
CA GLN A 249 -1.90 -9.05 4.13
C GLN A 249 -2.38 -9.41 2.72
N ALA A 250 -2.74 -10.67 2.48
CA ALA A 250 -3.27 -11.14 1.20
C ALA A 250 -4.57 -10.41 0.81
N CYS A 251 -5.34 -9.96 1.79
CA CYS A 251 -6.57 -9.20 1.56
C CYS A 251 -6.34 -7.73 1.15
N ALA A 252 -5.11 -7.21 1.11
CA ALA A 252 -4.87 -5.80 0.76
C ALA A 252 -5.47 -5.43 -0.61
N HIS A 253 -5.24 -6.27 -1.62
CA HIS A 253 -5.66 -5.95 -2.99
C HIS A 253 -7.08 -6.41 -3.34
N ASN A 254 -7.70 -7.27 -2.54
CA ASN A 254 -9.11 -7.64 -2.62
C ASN A 254 -9.54 -8.35 -1.32
N HIS A 255 -10.83 -8.42 -1.04
CA HIS A 255 -11.35 -8.91 0.23
C HIS A 255 -12.27 -10.13 0.03
N PRO A 256 -12.51 -10.95 1.06
CA PRO A 256 -13.29 -12.16 0.90
C PRO A 256 -14.81 -11.92 1.06
N GLY A 257 -15.31 -10.76 0.63
CA GLY A 257 -16.70 -10.32 0.81
C GLY A 257 -17.72 -10.95 -0.16
N SER A 258 -17.24 -11.60 -1.21
CA SER A 258 -18.03 -12.44 -2.10
C SER A 258 -17.25 -13.70 -2.49
N PRO A 259 -17.91 -14.77 -2.98
CA PRO A 259 -17.19 -15.97 -3.44
C PRO A 259 -16.13 -15.66 -4.50
N LYS A 260 -16.42 -14.75 -5.44
CA LYS A 260 -15.51 -14.37 -6.52
C LYS A 260 -14.30 -13.58 -6.02
N ASP A 261 -14.51 -12.72 -5.03
CA ASP A 261 -13.42 -11.91 -4.48
C ASP A 261 -12.52 -12.76 -3.58
N GLU A 262 -13.11 -13.68 -2.82
CA GLU A 262 -12.38 -14.66 -2.03
C GLU A 262 -11.54 -15.61 -2.91
N GLU A 263 -12.05 -16.04 -4.06
CA GLU A 263 -11.30 -16.86 -5.02
C GLU A 263 -9.98 -16.19 -5.45
N GLN A 264 -9.97 -14.87 -5.61
CA GLN A 264 -8.74 -14.12 -5.94
C GLN A 264 -7.74 -14.17 -4.77
N VAL A 265 -8.19 -13.92 -3.54
CA VAL A 265 -7.33 -14.01 -2.34
C VAL A 265 -6.75 -15.42 -2.18
N VAL A 266 -7.57 -16.46 -2.39
CA VAL A 266 -7.13 -17.86 -2.37
C VAL A 266 -6.09 -18.12 -3.46
N SER A 267 -6.29 -17.58 -4.67
CA SER A 267 -5.33 -17.71 -5.77
C SER A 267 -3.97 -17.08 -5.43
N TRP A 268 -3.95 -15.94 -4.74
CA TRP A 268 -2.71 -15.29 -4.31
C TRP A 268 -1.98 -16.08 -3.24
N ILE A 269 -2.71 -16.58 -2.24
CA ILE A 269 -2.16 -17.46 -1.21
C ILE A 269 -1.58 -18.73 -1.83
N LYS A 270 -2.26 -19.33 -2.81
CA LYS A 270 -1.74 -20.49 -3.55
C LYS A 270 -0.45 -20.16 -4.30
N ALA A 271 -0.42 -19.07 -5.07
CA ALA A 271 0.78 -18.65 -5.78
C ALA A 271 1.96 -18.40 -4.84
N ALA A 272 1.73 -17.68 -3.74
CA ALA A 272 2.74 -17.40 -2.74
C ALA A 272 3.22 -18.69 -2.05
N SER A 273 2.31 -19.61 -1.73
CA SER A 273 2.64 -20.89 -1.09
C SER A 273 3.41 -21.84 -2.00
N ILE A 274 3.09 -21.84 -3.31
CA ILE A 274 3.86 -22.56 -4.33
C ILE A 274 5.31 -22.04 -4.31
N ILE A 275 5.51 -20.73 -4.45
CA ILE A 275 6.85 -20.10 -4.45
C ILE A 275 7.56 -20.27 -3.10
N ALA A 276 6.84 -20.22 -1.98
CA ALA A 276 7.42 -20.46 -0.67
C ALA A 276 7.68 -21.96 -0.39
N GLN A 277 7.22 -22.85 -1.26
CA GLN A 277 7.28 -24.31 -1.12
C GLN A 277 6.64 -24.81 0.18
N VAL A 278 5.54 -24.16 0.57
CA VAL A 278 4.80 -24.43 1.82
C VAL A 278 3.40 -24.95 1.48
N ASN A 279 2.90 -25.88 2.29
CA ASN A 279 1.50 -26.31 2.18
C ASN A 279 0.60 -25.28 2.89
N PRO A 280 -0.29 -24.56 2.16
CA PRO A 280 -1.08 -23.47 2.74
C PRO A 280 -2.10 -23.94 3.78
N ILE A 281 -2.63 -25.16 3.63
CA ILE A 281 -3.60 -25.73 4.58
C ILE A 281 -2.90 -26.06 5.90
N LYS A 282 -1.74 -26.72 5.83
CA LYS A 282 -0.94 -27.06 7.02
C LYS A 282 -0.43 -25.82 7.74
N TYR A 283 -0.13 -24.75 7.00
CA TYR A 283 0.29 -23.48 7.56
C TYR A 283 -0.87 -22.70 8.21
N GLY A 284 -2.12 -22.96 7.80
CA GLY A 284 -3.31 -22.27 8.28
C GLY A 284 -3.74 -21.09 7.42
N LEU A 285 -3.23 -20.96 6.20
CA LEU A 285 -3.58 -19.88 5.27
C LEU A 285 -4.88 -20.17 4.50
N LEU A 286 -5.22 -21.44 4.32
CA LEU A 286 -6.45 -21.90 3.67
C LEU A 286 -7.15 -22.92 4.56
N ASP A 287 -8.45 -23.07 4.34
CA ASP A 287 -9.26 -24.10 4.99
C ASP A 287 -8.86 -25.53 4.56
N THR A 288 -9.48 -26.54 5.16
CA THR A 288 -9.18 -27.95 4.85
C THR A 288 -9.53 -28.35 3.41
N SER A 289 -10.39 -27.60 2.72
CA SER A 289 -10.67 -27.81 1.30
C SER A 289 -9.58 -27.25 0.39
N GLY A 290 -8.80 -26.26 0.86
CA GLY A 290 -7.82 -25.52 0.06
C GLY A 290 -8.47 -24.61 -0.97
N THR A 291 -9.76 -24.30 -0.82
CA THR A 291 -10.54 -23.46 -1.76
C THR A 291 -11.09 -22.20 -1.12
N LYS A 292 -10.95 -22.06 0.20
CA LYS A 292 -11.42 -20.92 0.97
C LYS A 292 -10.36 -20.47 1.95
N ILE A 293 -10.44 -19.21 2.36
CA ILE A 293 -9.68 -18.75 3.53
C ILE A 293 -10.36 -19.31 4.81
N PRO A 294 -9.63 -19.43 5.94
CA PRO A 294 -10.21 -19.96 7.18
C PRO A 294 -11.46 -19.21 7.63
N TYR A 295 -12.47 -19.95 8.09
CA TYR A 295 -13.70 -19.41 8.66
C TYR A 295 -13.69 -19.51 10.20
N PRO A 296 -14.20 -18.50 10.94
CA PRO A 296 -14.73 -17.23 10.44
C PRO A 296 -13.64 -16.34 9.85
N GLN A 297 -13.99 -15.59 8.81
CA GLN A 297 -13.09 -14.57 8.25
C GLN A 297 -12.99 -13.42 9.25
N HIS A 298 -11.78 -12.96 9.54
CA HIS A 298 -11.59 -11.90 10.52
C HIS A 298 -11.58 -10.50 9.87
N GLN A 299 -11.95 -9.47 10.63
CA GLN A 299 -12.13 -8.10 10.14
C GLN A 299 -10.83 -7.45 9.67
N GLU A 300 -9.68 -7.91 10.17
CA GLU A 300 -8.35 -7.37 9.88
C GLU A 300 -8.09 -7.36 8.36
N GLY A 301 -8.42 -8.44 7.65
CA GLY A 301 -8.25 -8.49 6.18
C GLY A 301 -9.11 -7.46 5.45
N TYR A 302 -10.34 -7.22 5.91
CA TYR A 302 -11.20 -6.17 5.35
C TYR A 302 -10.67 -4.76 5.66
N ILE A 303 -10.11 -4.55 6.86
CA ILE A 303 -9.52 -3.26 7.22
C ILE A 303 -8.25 -3.00 6.41
N VAL A 304 -7.39 -4.01 6.23
CA VAL A 304 -6.18 -3.89 5.40
C VAL A 304 -6.55 -3.55 3.95
N HIS A 305 -7.59 -4.19 3.42
CA HIS A 305 -8.14 -3.84 2.12
C HIS A 305 -8.59 -2.38 2.04
N LEU A 306 -9.44 -1.94 2.98
CA LEU A 306 -9.96 -0.57 3.03
C LEU A 306 -8.84 0.47 3.24
N GLY A 307 -7.81 0.12 4.02
CA GLY A 307 -6.63 0.94 4.24
C GLY A 307 -5.84 1.21 2.98
N ASP A 308 -5.77 0.23 2.08
CA ASP A 308 -5.01 0.31 0.83
C ASP A 308 -5.71 1.11 -0.31
N HIS A 309 -6.94 1.60 -0.10
CA HIS A 309 -7.74 2.21 -1.16
C HIS A 309 -7.33 3.61 -1.62
N ASP A 310 -6.23 4.18 -1.09
CA ASP A 310 -5.82 5.53 -1.48
C ASP A 310 -5.55 5.65 -3.00
N TRP A 311 -5.22 4.53 -3.67
CA TRP A 311 -5.00 4.44 -5.12
C TRP A 311 -6.14 5.04 -5.96
N VAL A 312 -7.38 5.06 -5.44
CA VAL A 312 -8.54 5.68 -6.10
C VAL A 312 -8.28 7.15 -6.43
N LEU A 313 -7.59 7.89 -5.55
CA LEU A 313 -7.19 9.28 -5.80
C LEU A 313 -5.77 9.35 -6.36
N SER A 314 -4.81 8.67 -5.73
CA SER A 314 -3.39 8.88 -6.01
C SER A 314 -2.97 8.41 -7.41
N GLY A 315 -3.64 7.42 -7.99
CA GLY A 315 -3.43 7.03 -9.38
C GLY A 315 -3.82 8.14 -10.36
N PHE A 316 -5.03 8.71 -10.19
CA PHE A 316 -5.49 9.83 -11.01
C PHE A 316 -4.61 11.07 -10.83
N ALA A 317 -4.29 11.40 -9.57
CA ALA A 317 -3.42 12.52 -9.22
C ALA A 317 -2.05 12.39 -9.91
N ALA A 318 -1.46 11.20 -9.91
CA ALA A 318 -0.16 10.94 -10.55
C ALA A 318 -0.21 11.22 -12.06
N THR A 319 -1.23 10.75 -12.76
CA THR A 319 -1.39 11.02 -14.20
C THR A 319 -1.46 12.53 -14.47
N LYS A 320 -2.32 13.25 -13.75
CA LYS A 320 -2.53 14.70 -13.96
C LYS A 320 -1.33 15.55 -13.58
N VAL A 321 -0.61 15.17 -12.53
CA VAL A 321 0.61 15.87 -12.14
C VAL A 321 1.73 15.64 -13.15
N VAL A 322 1.92 14.41 -13.65
CA VAL A 322 2.96 14.14 -14.67
C VAL A 322 2.69 14.93 -15.96
N GLU A 323 1.43 15.01 -16.40
CA GLU A 323 1.02 15.87 -17.54
C GLU A 323 1.43 17.33 -17.30
N ALA A 324 1.06 17.90 -16.13
CA ALA A 324 1.38 19.28 -15.78
C ALA A 324 2.90 19.52 -15.64
N LEU A 325 3.65 18.57 -15.06
CA LEU A 325 5.09 18.67 -14.91
C LEU A 325 5.80 18.69 -16.27
N LYS A 326 5.33 17.92 -17.27
CA LYS A 326 5.87 18.00 -18.64
C LYS A 326 5.66 19.39 -19.24
N GLU A 327 4.47 19.96 -19.06
CA GLU A 327 4.16 21.31 -19.55
C GLU A 327 5.06 22.38 -18.89
N ILE A 328 5.25 22.29 -17.57
CA ILE A 328 6.14 23.21 -16.83
C ILE A 328 7.60 23.02 -17.27
N ALA A 329 8.08 21.78 -17.39
CA ALA A 329 9.43 21.48 -17.83
C ALA A 329 9.73 22.08 -19.22
N GLN A 330 8.77 21.99 -20.14
CA GLN A 330 8.90 22.57 -21.47
C GLN A 330 8.89 24.11 -21.43
N LYS A 331 7.93 24.73 -20.73
CA LYS A 331 7.74 26.19 -20.72
C LYS A 331 8.79 26.94 -19.93
N ASP A 332 9.26 26.39 -18.82
CA ASP A 332 10.07 27.11 -17.84
C ASP A 332 11.55 26.71 -17.89
N TYR A 333 11.83 25.47 -18.26
CA TYR A 333 13.17 24.89 -18.26
C TYR A 333 13.66 24.52 -19.67
N ASN A 334 12.87 24.79 -20.71
CA ASN A 334 13.19 24.56 -22.12
C ASN A 334 13.51 23.09 -22.45
N PHE A 335 12.83 22.14 -21.81
CA PHE A 335 13.03 20.72 -22.12
C PHE A 335 12.62 20.42 -23.56
N SER A 336 13.51 19.77 -24.30
CA SER A 336 13.20 19.23 -25.63
C SER A 336 12.30 18.00 -25.52
N SER A 337 11.73 17.56 -26.65
CA SER A 337 10.98 16.30 -26.70
C SER A 337 11.81 15.09 -26.25
N ASN A 338 13.13 15.12 -26.45
CA ASN A 338 14.03 14.06 -25.97
C ASN A 338 14.20 14.12 -24.45
N ASP A 339 14.32 15.33 -23.88
CA ASP A 339 14.44 15.52 -22.43
C ASP A 339 13.19 15.04 -21.70
N LEU A 340 12.01 15.38 -22.25
CA LEU A 340 10.69 15.00 -21.70
C LEU A 340 10.43 13.49 -21.67
N ASN A 341 11.17 12.72 -22.45
CA ASN A 341 11.06 11.25 -22.52
C ASN A 341 12.36 10.56 -22.11
N GLY A 342 13.26 11.30 -21.44
CA GLY A 342 14.57 10.82 -21.05
C GLY A 342 14.87 11.06 -19.57
N LYS A 343 16.12 10.78 -19.21
CA LYS A 343 16.60 10.84 -17.84
C LYS A 343 16.34 12.18 -17.16
N LEU A 344 16.50 13.29 -17.88
CA LEU A 344 16.36 14.62 -17.30
C LEU A 344 14.94 14.85 -16.74
N PHE A 345 13.90 14.48 -17.48
CA PHE A 345 12.53 14.57 -16.98
C PHE A 345 12.23 13.55 -15.88
N ASN A 346 12.78 12.34 -15.96
CA ASN A 346 12.64 11.35 -14.90
C ASN A 346 13.21 11.87 -13.58
N ASP A 347 14.43 12.39 -13.57
CA ASP A 347 15.05 12.96 -12.37
C ASP A 347 14.25 14.17 -11.85
N PHE A 348 13.78 15.05 -12.76
CA PHE A 348 12.97 16.23 -12.42
C PHE A 348 11.68 15.84 -11.68
N ARG A 349 10.87 14.95 -12.26
CA ARG A 349 9.59 14.54 -11.66
C ARG A 349 9.77 13.68 -10.41
N ASN A 350 10.85 12.89 -10.36
CA ASN A 350 11.19 12.05 -9.21
C ASN A 350 11.56 12.91 -8.02
N TYR A 351 12.41 13.92 -8.22
CA TYR A 351 12.78 14.84 -7.16
C TYR A 351 11.57 15.58 -6.60
N ILE A 352 10.77 16.18 -7.49
CA ILE A 352 9.54 16.91 -7.11
C ILE A 352 8.57 16.01 -6.35
N GLY A 353 8.30 14.80 -6.86
CA GLY A 353 7.43 13.82 -6.20
C GLY A 353 7.95 13.43 -4.82
N ALA A 354 9.26 13.19 -4.69
CA ALA A 354 9.87 12.86 -3.41
C ALA A 354 9.77 14.01 -2.39
N GLN A 355 9.85 15.27 -2.82
CA GLN A 355 9.80 16.42 -1.91
C GLN A 355 8.39 16.70 -1.37
N VAL A 356 7.36 16.63 -2.22
CA VAL A 356 6.01 17.13 -1.85
C VAL A 356 4.86 16.18 -2.16
N SER A 357 5.08 15.03 -2.80
CA SER A 357 4.07 14.08 -3.31
C SER A 357 3.21 14.59 -4.46
N TYR A 358 2.70 13.66 -5.27
CA TYR A 358 1.77 13.99 -6.35
C TYR A 358 0.36 14.34 -5.84
N MET A 359 -0.07 13.83 -4.69
CA MET A 359 -1.38 14.17 -4.13
C MET A 359 -1.44 15.64 -3.70
N TYR A 360 -0.36 16.15 -3.09
CA TYR A 360 -0.28 17.57 -2.75
C TYR A 360 -0.28 18.47 -3.99
N LEU A 361 0.50 18.11 -5.01
CA LEU A 361 0.57 18.85 -6.27
C LEU A 361 -0.78 18.84 -7.00
N HIS A 362 -1.47 17.70 -7.01
CA HIS A 362 -2.80 17.60 -7.58
C HIS A 362 -3.83 18.42 -6.79
N ASN A 363 -3.79 18.40 -5.46
CA ASN A 363 -4.65 19.25 -4.64
C ASN A 363 -4.39 20.74 -4.93
N LEU A 364 -3.13 21.17 -5.05
CA LEU A 364 -2.79 22.53 -5.41
C LEU A 364 -3.33 22.91 -6.81
N LEU A 365 -3.20 21.99 -7.78
CA LEU A 365 -3.78 22.16 -9.11
C LEU A 365 -5.31 22.30 -9.06
N ALA A 366 -5.99 21.48 -8.26
CA ALA A 366 -7.44 21.49 -8.14
C ALA A 366 -7.98 22.74 -7.43
N GLN A 367 -7.28 23.23 -6.40
CA GLN A 367 -7.73 24.36 -5.59
C GLN A 367 -7.32 25.72 -6.17
N ASN A 368 -6.11 25.81 -6.71
CA ASN A 368 -5.49 27.09 -7.07
C ASN A 368 -5.11 27.19 -8.56
N GLY A 369 -5.23 26.10 -9.30
CA GLY A 369 -4.94 26.06 -10.72
C GLY A 369 -3.45 25.94 -11.05
N PHE A 370 -3.16 25.95 -12.35
CA PHE A 370 -1.81 25.69 -12.89
C PHE A 370 -0.76 26.73 -12.47
N GLY A 371 -1.16 27.98 -12.23
CA GLY A 371 -0.25 29.07 -11.86
C GLY A 371 0.47 28.83 -10.54
N GLU A 372 -0.25 28.45 -9.49
CA GLU A 372 0.34 28.16 -8.17
C GLU A 372 1.17 26.87 -8.19
N LEU A 373 0.71 25.85 -8.92
CA LEU A 373 1.51 24.65 -9.15
C LEU A 373 2.87 25.02 -9.78
N ARG A 374 2.85 25.79 -10.87
CA ARG A 374 4.05 26.25 -11.56
C ARG A 374 4.94 27.10 -10.64
N SER A 375 4.37 27.98 -9.82
CA SER A 375 5.10 28.78 -8.83
C SER A 375 5.86 27.89 -7.85
N LEU A 376 5.19 26.89 -7.27
CA LEU A 376 5.81 25.93 -6.37
C LEU A 376 6.92 25.12 -7.06
N ILE A 377 6.70 24.65 -8.29
CA ILE A 377 7.75 23.91 -9.02
C ILE A 377 8.99 24.78 -9.25
N ASN A 378 8.84 26.07 -9.57
CA ASN A 378 9.96 27.00 -9.71
C ASN A 378 10.66 27.34 -8.38
N GLN A 379 10.00 27.13 -7.23
CA GLN A 379 10.65 27.21 -5.91
C GLN A 379 11.43 25.95 -5.57
N ILE A 380 10.93 24.77 -5.98
CA ILE A 380 11.59 23.48 -5.77
C ILE A 380 12.80 23.32 -6.71
N ILE A 381 12.64 23.61 -7.99
CA ILE A 381 13.68 23.50 -9.01
C ILE A 381 14.11 24.90 -9.46
N VAL A 382 15.27 25.33 -8.99
CA VAL A 382 15.86 26.61 -9.37
C VAL A 382 16.64 26.47 -10.69
N LYS A 383 16.64 27.53 -11.50
CA LYS A 383 17.29 27.53 -12.82
C LYS A 383 18.82 27.56 -12.73
#